data_AF-A0A850YVL1-F1
#
_entry.id   AF-A0A850YVL1-F1
#
_cell.length_a   1.000
_cell.length_b   1.000
_cell.length_c   1.000
_cell.angle_alpha   90.00
_cell.angle_beta   90.00
_cell.angle_gamma   90.00
#
_symmetry.space_group_name_H-M   'P 1'
#
loop_
_entity.id
_entity.type
_entity.pdbx_description
1 polymer ?
#
loop_
_entity_poly.entity_id
_entity_poly.type
_entity_poly.pdbx_seq_one_letter_code
_entity_poly.pdbx_strand_id
1 'polypeptide(L)'
;VLEHVLSELQSLCASEQQFLQEFFWLGCDSTEPLALEARVSTVVPSQLIPDLFHDLVWFLRPEEATTQLLSEIFSCLEPELRAFLGICNKVHSRGCLQVLVALSDSVFGTWGPSSAPPSSFLHGLLGNALFLAESNFNKYIGTLCKEMEEAKIPSRMRGGILPCVSRFQEFVAFSEEVFQASPSRRELDKAQLRLASSVFSSINSLSSANLKVNTDMVMMENFHRIHSFLCQKNIPCLENKKREAKQRSSEHMEKYVTTHLGQPLEKLRHFFEGVKAHLAQGVKEEEVSFQLAYSKQELRKVIKKYPGKEVKRALETLYRTIHKCLSPEENLLPVVWQAMEQEFIRQYREFEDLIQRCYAGAGIALDFTMEDLLSYFNSITMPN
;
A
#
# COMPACT_ATOMS: atom_id res chain seq x y z
N VAL A 1 15.87 25.74 1.11
CA VAL A 1 16.29 26.49 -0.11
C VAL A 1 15.08 26.81 -0.98
N LEU A 2 14.38 25.81 -1.53
CA LEU A 2 13.19 26.05 -2.37
C LEU A 2 12.15 26.95 -1.70
N GLU A 3 11.78 26.65 -0.45
CA GLU A 3 10.88 27.49 0.34
C GLU A 3 11.33 28.96 0.40
N HIS A 4 12.60 29.21 0.74
CA HIS A 4 13.14 30.56 0.77
C HIS A 4 13.07 31.24 -0.61
N VAL A 5 13.38 30.52 -1.69
CA VAL A 5 13.22 31.04 -3.06
C VAL A 5 11.76 31.41 -3.33
N LEU A 6 10.80 30.57 -2.95
CA LEU A 6 9.37 30.86 -3.15
C LEU A 6 8.91 32.09 -2.34
N SER A 7 9.44 32.29 -1.12
CA SER A 7 9.15 33.47 -0.30
C SER A 7 9.64 34.76 -0.94
N GLU A 8 10.88 34.76 -1.41
CA GLU A 8 11.49 35.94 -2.02
C GLU A 8 10.80 36.27 -3.35
N LEU A 9 10.44 35.24 -4.14
CA LEU A 9 9.66 35.43 -5.36
C LEU A 9 8.28 36.01 -5.08
N GLN A 10 7.60 35.54 -4.03
CA GLN A 10 6.32 36.10 -3.63
C GLN A 10 6.43 37.57 -3.23
N SER A 11 7.41 37.91 -2.39
CA SER A 11 7.65 39.29 -1.98
C SER A 11 8.01 40.19 -3.16
N LEU A 12 8.89 39.73 -4.04
CA LEU A 12 9.36 40.49 -5.21
C LEU A 12 8.24 40.75 -6.20
N CYS A 13 7.49 39.71 -6.60
CA CYS A 13 6.40 39.87 -7.55
C CYS A 13 5.24 40.70 -6.96
N ALA A 14 4.98 40.60 -5.65
CA ALA A 14 3.97 41.43 -5.00
C ALA A 14 4.37 42.91 -4.96
N SER A 15 5.64 43.20 -4.61
CA SER A 15 6.16 44.58 -4.60
C SER A 15 6.15 45.19 -6.00
N GLU A 16 6.56 44.44 -7.02
CA GLU A 16 6.59 44.94 -8.41
C GLU A 16 5.17 45.15 -8.94
N GLN A 17 4.24 44.23 -8.64
CA GLN A 17 2.83 44.43 -8.98
C GLN A 17 2.27 45.71 -8.34
N GLN A 18 2.51 45.92 -7.04
CA GLN A 18 2.05 47.11 -6.35
C GLN A 18 2.65 48.37 -6.98
N PHE A 19 3.94 48.36 -7.30
CA PHE A 19 4.59 49.47 -7.99
C PHE A 19 3.95 49.76 -9.36
N LEU A 20 3.72 48.74 -10.19
CA LEU A 20 3.06 48.93 -11.49
C LEU A 20 1.64 49.45 -11.34
N GLN A 21 0.91 48.96 -10.33
CA GLN A 21 -0.45 49.41 -10.04
C GLN A 21 -0.50 50.86 -9.58
N GLU A 22 0.40 51.25 -8.68
CA GLU A 22 0.52 52.64 -8.27
C GLU A 22 0.99 53.51 -9.44
N PHE A 23 2.10 53.17 -10.09
CA PHE A 23 2.73 54.01 -11.11
C PHE A 23 1.86 54.23 -12.36
N PHE A 24 1.23 53.17 -12.89
CA PHE A 24 0.45 53.26 -14.13
C PHE A 24 -1.05 53.47 -13.91
N TRP A 25 -1.61 53.05 -12.77
CA TRP A 25 -3.07 53.01 -12.56
C TRP A 25 -3.58 53.91 -11.41
N LEU A 26 -2.71 54.73 -10.79
CA LEU A 26 -3.12 55.80 -9.87
C LEU A 26 -4.12 56.75 -10.55
N GLY A 27 -5.42 56.57 -10.28
CA GLY A 27 -6.51 57.41 -10.79
C GLY A 27 -7.66 56.66 -11.48
N CYS A 28 -7.50 55.38 -11.82
CA CYS A 28 -8.56 54.56 -12.44
C CYS A 28 -9.69 54.13 -11.48
N ASP A 29 -9.53 54.35 -10.16
CA ASP A 29 -10.61 54.15 -9.17
C ASP A 29 -11.69 55.24 -9.22
N SER A 30 -11.44 56.35 -9.96
CA SER A 30 -12.45 57.38 -10.15
C SER A 30 -13.44 56.97 -11.23
N THR A 31 -14.70 56.93 -10.84
CA THR A 31 -15.86 56.44 -11.58
C THR A 31 -16.21 57.31 -12.80
N GLU A 32 -15.33 57.46 -13.78
CA GLU A 32 -15.66 58.13 -15.06
C GLU A 32 -15.02 57.44 -16.28
N PRO A 33 -15.52 56.28 -16.71
CA PRO A 33 -15.14 55.67 -18.00
C PRO A 33 -15.50 56.55 -19.21
N LEU A 34 -16.50 57.42 -19.05
CA LEU A 34 -17.10 58.23 -20.13
C LEU A 34 -16.30 59.51 -20.45
N ALA A 35 -15.42 59.97 -19.57
CA ALA A 35 -14.63 61.18 -19.80
C ALA A 35 -13.43 60.94 -20.73
N LEU A 36 -12.90 59.71 -20.77
CA LEU A 36 -11.75 59.35 -21.60
C LEU A 36 -12.17 59.17 -23.08
N GLU A 37 -13.33 58.53 -23.35
CA GLU A 37 -13.89 58.40 -24.70
C GLU A 37 -14.20 59.77 -25.36
N ALA A 38 -14.67 60.74 -24.57
CA ALA A 38 -14.99 62.08 -25.04
C ALA A 38 -13.72 62.91 -25.40
N ARG A 39 -12.60 62.69 -24.71
CA ARG A 39 -11.33 63.38 -24.98
C ARG A 39 -10.60 62.84 -26.22
N VAL A 40 -10.73 61.56 -26.53
CA VAL A 40 -10.08 60.95 -27.70
C VAL A 40 -10.85 61.24 -28.99
N SER A 41 -12.18 61.31 -28.92
CA SER A 41 -13.06 61.58 -30.09
C SER A 41 -12.90 62.99 -30.67
N THR A 42 -12.29 63.94 -29.95
CA THR A 42 -12.12 65.33 -30.40
C THR A 42 -10.78 65.64 -31.06
N VAL A 43 -9.79 64.72 -31.03
CA VAL A 43 -8.40 65.06 -31.40
C VAL A 43 -7.80 64.20 -32.53
N VAL A 44 -8.36 63.05 -32.92
CA VAL A 44 -7.67 62.14 -33.88
C VAL A 44 -8.51 61.81 -35.13
N PRO A 45 -8.04 62.12 -36.36
CA PRO A 45 -8.67 61.69 -37.61
C PRO A 45 -8.56 60.17 -37.80
N SER A 46 -9.58 59.56 -38.42
CA SER A 46 -9.86 58.12 -38.49
C SER A 46 -8.87 57.22 -39.27
N GLN A 47 -7.56 57.50 -39.29
CA GLN A 47 -6.57 56.71 -40.05
C GLN A 47 -5.36 56.19 -39.24
N LEU A 48 -5.36 56.31 -37.91
CA LEU A 48 -4.34 55.77 -36.99
C LEU A 48 -5.00 55.02 -35.83
N ILE A 49 -5.82 54.00 -36.15
CA ILE A 49 -6.73 53.38 -35.15
C ILE A 49 -6.21 52.07 -34.51
N PRO A 50 -5.33 51.23 -35.09
CA PRO A 50 -4.96 49.98 -34.43
C PRO A 50 -4.24 50.18 -33.08
N ASP A 51 -3.26 51.09 -33.03
CA ASP A 51 -2.39 51.27 -31.85
C ASP A 51 -3.12 52.02 -30.72
N LEU A 52 -3.90 53.06 -31.03
CA LEU A 52 -4.70 53.78 -30.03
C LEU A 52 -5.80 52.93 -29.41
N PHE A 53 -6.36 51.96 -30.16
CA PHE A 53 -7.37 51.05 -29.63
C PHE A 53 -6.75 50.03 -28.68
N HIS A 54 -5.51 49.59 -28.96
CA HIS A 54 -4.73 48.76 -28.04
C HIS A 54 -4.45 49.52 -26.73
N ASP A 55 -4.01 50.78 -26.82
CA ASP A 55 -3.76 51.61 -25.63
C ASP A 55 -5.03 51.87 -24.81
N LEU A 56 -6.20 52.08 -25.44
CA LEU A 56 -7.46 52.26 -24.72
C LEU A 56 -7.95 50.98 -24.04
N VAL A 57 -7.87 49.83 -24.72
CA VAL A 57 -8.21 48.52 -24.14
C VAL A 57 -7.28 48.17 -22.96
N TRP A 58 -6.02 48.59 -23.05
CA TRP A 58 -5.01 48.46 -22.00
C TRP A 58 -5.40 49.22 -20.73
N PHE A 59 -5.88 50.47 -20.83
CA PHE A 59 -6.39 51.23 -19.69
C PHE A 59 -7.71 50.71 -19.12
N LEU A 60 -8.53 50.02 -19.94
CA LEU A 60 -9.81 49.45 -19.51
C LEU A 60 -9.67 48.13 -18.75
N ARG A 61 -8.50 47.49 -18.77
CA ARG A 61 -8.21 46.21 -18.09
C ARG A 61 -6.87 46.25 -17.33
N PRO A 62 -6.77 47.08 -16.28
CA PRO A 62 -5.51 47.33 -15.57
C PRO A 62 -4.89 46.06 -14.96
N GLU A 63 -5.70 45.08 -14.52
CA GLU A 63 -5.17 43.81 -13.98
C GLU A 63 -4.54 42.90 -15.05
N GLU A 64 -5.18 42.75 -16.21
CA GLU A 64 -4.66 41.95 -17.33
C GLU A 64 -3.39 42.61 -17.89
N ALA A 65 -3.42 43.93 -18.03
CA ALA A 65 -2.29 44.74 -18.45
C ALA A 65 -1.09 44.63 -17.50
N THR A 66 -1.32 44.74 -16.18
CA THR A 66 -0.28 44.54 -15.17
C THR A 66 0.32 43.14 -15.23
N THR A 67 -0.52 42.12 -15.45
CA THR A 67 -0.07 40.73 -15.59
C THR A 67 0.83 40.56 -16.83
N GLN A 68 0.50 41.21 -17.94
CA GLN A 68 1.32 41.19 -19.16
C GLN A 68 2.68 41.88 -18.96
N LEU A 69 2.72 43.06 -18.34
CA LEU A 69 4.00 43.74 -18.02
C LEU A 69 4.88 42.88 -17.11
N LEU A 70 4.31 42.29 -16.05
CA LEU A 70 5.04 41.39 -15.16
C LEU A 70 5.61 40.19 -15.91
N SER A 71 4.87 39.66 -16.90
CA SER A 71 5.35 38.54 -17.72
C SER A 71 6.53 38.89 -18.62
N GLU A 72 6.63 40.14 -19.07
CA GLU A 72 7.78 40.63 -19.84
C GLU A 72 8.99 40.88 -18.92
N ILE A 73 8.78 41.60 -17.82
CA ILE A 73 9.82 41.92 -16.82
C ILE A 73 10.42 40.64 -16.24
N PHE A 74 9.57 39.67 -15.87
CA PHE A 74 9.98 38.41 -15.28
C PHE A 74 9.96 37.24 -16.27
N SER A 75 10.18 37.50 -17.56
CA SER A 75 10.17 36.47 -18.61
C SER A 75 11.18 35.32 -18.39
N CYS A 76 12.27 35.57 -17.68
CA CYS A 76 13.26 34.55 -17.31
C CYS A 76 12.85 33.69 -16.10
N LEU A 77 11.87 34.11 -15.31
CA LEU A 77 11.58 33.47 -14.03
C LEU A 77 11.06 32.04 -14.19
N GLU A 78 10.17 31.82 -15.16
CA GLU A 78 9.60 30.50 -15.41
C GLU A 78 10.62 29.45 -15.89
N PRO A 79 11.47 29.71 -16.90
CA PRO A 79 12.48 28.75 -17.33
C PRO A 79 13.52 28.48 -16.24
N GLU A 80 13.95 29.49 -15.48
CA GLU A 80 14.92 29.32 -14.39
C GLU A 80 14.33 28.51 -13.23
N LEU A 81 13.07 28.77 -12.85
CA LEU A 81 12.37 27.99 -11.83
C LEU A 81 12.24 26.52 -12.27
N ARG A 82 11.86 26.25 -13.53
CA ARG A 82 11.83 24.88 -14.06
C ARG A 82 13.21 24.21 -14.02
N ALA A 83 14.27 24.92 -14.40
CA ALA A 83 15.63 24.41 -14.35
C ALA A 83 16.05 24.05 -12.92
N PHE A 84 15.75 24.92 -11.95
CA PHE A 84 16.01 24.70 -10.53
C PHE A 84 15.27 23.46 -10.00
N LEU A 85 13.97 23.33 -10.28
CA LEU A 85 13.18 22.15 -9.90
C LEU A 85 13.73 20.87 -10.54
N GLY A 86 14.22 20.96 -11.78
CA GLY A 86 14.91 19.87 -12.46
C GLY A 86 16.19 19.42 -11.73
N ILE A 87 16.94 20.35 -11.14
CA ILE A 87 18.12 20.04 -10.32
C ILE A 87 17.69 19.38 -9.01
N CYS A 88 16.70 19.92 -8.29
CA CYS A 88 16.19 19.34 -7.05
C CYS A 88 15.79 17.86 -7.23
N ASN A 89 15.09 17.55 -8.31
CA ASN A 89 14.65 16.19 -8.62
C ASN A 89 15.79 15.24 -9.03
N LYS A 90 16.88 15.75 -9.60
CA LYS A 90 18.06 14.95 -9.96
C LYS A 90 18.91 14.57 -8.74
N VAL A 91 19.06 15.48 -7.78
CA VAL A 91 19.93 15.28 -6.62
C VAL A 91 19.32 14.28 -5.63
N HIS A 92 18.01 14.36 -5.39
CA HIS A 92 17.31 13.42 -4.53
C HIS A 92 15.98 13.01 -5.18
N SER A 93 15.85 11.75 -5.60
CA SER A 93 14.59 11.25 -6.19
C SER A 93 13.40 11.39 -5.24
N ARG A 94 13.65 11.22 -3.93
CA ARG A 94 12.69 11.44 -2.82
C ARG A 94 12.38 12.92 -2.59
N GLY A 95 13.22 13.84 -3.07
CA GLY A 95 13.03 15.30 -2.95
C GLY A 95 11.82 15.81 -3.72
N CYS A 96 11.31 15.07 -4.71
CA CYS A 96 10.11 15.45 -5.45
C CYS A 96 8.87 15.58 -4.55
N LEU A 97 8.79 14.85 -3.43
CA LEU A 97 7.72 14.97 -2.45
C LEU A 97 7.75 16.33 -1.75
N GLN A 98 8.93 16.76 -1.29
CA GLN A 98 9.12 18.04 -0.61
C GLN A 98 8.88 19.20 -1.57
N VAL A 99 9.34 19.08 -2.83
CA VAL A 99 9.07 20.04 -3.90
C VAL A 99 7.56 20.18 -4.14
N LEU A 100 6.84 19.06 -4.23
CA LEU A 100 5.41 19.05 -4.45
C LEU A 100 4.67 19.74 -3.30
N VAL A 101 4.99 19.41 -2.05
CA VAL A 101 4.36 20.04 -0.87
C VAL A 101 4.64 21.55 -0.84
N ALA A 102 5.91 21.96 -0.95
CA ALA A 102 6.29 23.38 -0.89
C ALA A 102 5.60 24.23 -1.96
N LEU A 103 5.52 23.73 -3.20
CA LEU A 103 4.83 24.42 -4.29
C LEU A 103 3.32 24.44 -4.09
N SER A 104 2.74 23.34 -3.60
CA SER A 104 1.31 23.29 -3.28
C SER A 104 0.97 24.32 -2.22
N ASP A 105 1.76 24.38 -1.14
CA ASP A 105 1.52 25.32 -0.05
C ASP A 105 1.63 26.78 -0.51
N SER A 106 2.58 27.04 -1.42
CA SER A 106 2.78 28.38 -2.00
C SER A 106 1.66 28.79 -2.95
N VAL A 107 1.12 27.87 -3.77
CA VAL A 107 -0.02 28.13 -4.67
C VAL A 107 -1.30 28.37 -3.89
N PHE A 108 -1.56 27.56 -2.85
CA PHE A 108 -2.79 27.66 -2.05
C PHE A 108 -2.72 28.70 -0.93
N GLY A 109 -1.61 29.44 -0.81
CA GLY A 109 -1.44 30.50 0.20
C GLY A 109 -1.48 29.96 1.64
N THR A 110 -1.16 28.68 1.84
CA THR A 110 -1.11 28.05 3.18
C THR A 110 0.23 28.31 3.89
N TRP A 111 1.13 29.04 3.25
CA TRP A 111 2.48 29.32 3.71
C TRP A 111 2.62 30.75 4.27
N GLY A 112 2.99 30.88 5.55
CA GLY A 112 3.31 32.16 6.22
C GLY A 112 2.14 32.89 6.90
N PRO A 113 2.42 33.90 7.76
CA PRO A 113 1.42 34.61 8.57
C PRO A 113 0.59 35.66 7.82
N SER A 114 0.91 35.95 6.55
CA SER A 114 0.17 36.88 5.68
C SER A 114 -0.43 36.10 4.52
N SER A 115 -1.56 35.43 4.79
CA SER A 115 -2.28 34.56 3.86
C SER A 115 -3.02 35.34 2.76
N ALA A 116 -2.30 36.13 1.98
CA ALA A 116 -2.84 36.74 0.76
C ALA A 116 -2.55 35.81 -0.43
N PRO A 117 -3.53 35.56 -1.32
CA PRO A 117 -3.28 34.78 -2.53
C PRO A 117 -2.20 35.47 -3.38
N PRO A 118 -1.31 34.69 -4.04
CA PRO A 118 -0.31 35.26 -4.92
C PRO A 118 -1.00 36.04 -6.06
N SER A 119 -0.28 37.03 -6.61
CA SER A 119 -0.75 37.78 -7.77
C SER A 119 -1.17 36.85 -8.93
N SER A 120 -2.07 37.32 -9.80
CA SER A 120 -2.51 36.57 -11.00
C SER A 120 -1.33 36.03 -11.81
N PHE A 121 -0.30 36.85 -11.99
CA PHE A 121 0.96 36.48 -12.65
C PHE A 121 1.69 35.35 -11.91
N LEU A 122 1.99 35.54 -10.63
CA LEU A 122 2.74 34.57 -9.83
C LEU A 122 1.96 33.27 -9.63
N HIS A 123 0.64 33.35 -9.45
CA HIS A 123 -0.23 32.19 -9.36
C HIS A 123 -0.16 31.34 -10.64
N GLY A 124 -0.17 31.97 -11.83
CA GLY A 124 0.02 31.26 -13.11
C GLY A 124 1.38 30.57 -13.20
N LEU A 125 2.45 31.27 -12.83
CA LEU A 125 3.81 30.73 -12.81
C LEU A 125 3.96 29.54 -11.85
N LEU A 126 3.50 29.70 -10.60
CA LEU A 126 3.54 28.66 -9.58
C LEU A 126 2.63 27.48 -9.95
N GLY A 127 1.50 27.72 -10.62
CA GLY A 127 0.64 26.67 -11.16
C GLY A 127 1.35 25.80 -12.20
N ASN A 128 2.09 26.42 -13.13
CA ASN A 128 2.89 25.69 -14.11
C ASN A 128 4.04 24.89 -13.45
N ALA A 129 4.67 25.47 -12.42
CA ALA A 129 5.70 24.80 -11.63
C ALA A 129 5.13 23.62 -10.82
N LEU A 130 3.95 23.79 -10.22
CA LEU A 130 3.23 22.74 -9.50
C LEU A 130 2.88 21.57 -10.41
N PHE A 131 2.36 21.84 -11.61
CA PHE A 131 2.08 20.79 -12.60
C PHE A 131 3.34 19.98 -12.96
N LEU A 132 4.48 20.66 -13.12
CA LEU A 132 5.76 19.98 -13.33
C LEU A 132 6.17 19.13 -12.12
N ALA A 133 5.94 19.61 -10.89
CA ALA A 133 6.22 18.85 -9.67
C ALA A 133 5.33 17.60 -9.56
N GLU A 134 4.02 17.71 -9.85
CA GLU A 134 3.08 16.59 -9.89
C GLU A 134 3.49 15.55 -10.94
N SER A 135 3.90 15.98 -12.14
CA SER A 135 4.40 15.10 -13.18
C SER A 135 5.66 14.33 -12.74
N ASN A 136 6.61 15.02 -12.11
CA ASN A 136 7.82 14.39 -11.57
C ASN A 136 7.54 13.42 -10.43
N PHE A 137 6.63 13.79 -9.53
CA PHE A 137 6.15 12.90 -8.46
C PHE A 137 5.53 11.63 -9.04
N ASN A 138 4.59 11.77 -10.00
CA ASN A 138 3.96 10.63 -10.66
C ASN A 138 4.96 9.71 -11.37
N LYS A 139 5.98 10.30 -12.01
CA LYS A 139 7.08 9.55 -12.62
C LYS A 139 7.87 8.76 -11.57
N TYR A 140 8.21 9.38 -10.45
CA TYR A 140 8.90 8.73 -9.34
C TYR A 140 8.10 7.56 -8.77
N ILE A 141 6.79 7.74 -8.54
CA ILE A 141 5.89 6.66 -8.09
C ILE A 141 5.86 5.51 -9.11
N GLY A 142 5.78 5.84 -10.41
CA GLY A 142 5.84 4.84 -11.47
C GLY A 142 7.15 4.02 -11.46
N THR A 143 8.29 4.68 -11.24
CA THR A 143 9.59 4.02 -11.09
C THR A 143 9.61 3.10 -9.87
N LEU A 144 9.14 3.57 -8.71
CA LEU A 144 9.06 2.75 -7.50
C LEU A 144 8.18 1.50 -7.68
N CYS A 145 7.01 1.64 -8.30
CA CYS A 145 6.14 0.48 -8.60
C CYS A 145 6.88 -0.54 -9.47
N LYS A 146 7.54 -0.08 -10.53
CA LYS A 146 8.32 -0.96 -11.41
C LYS A 146 9.45 -1.67 -10.66
N GLU A 147 10.18 -0.96 -9.81
CA GLU A 147 11.23 -1.55 -8.97
C GLU A 147 10.71 -2.56 -7.95
N MET A 148 9.48 -2.41 -7.47
CA MET A 148 8.82 -3.37 -6.56
C MET A 148 8.35 -4.63 -7.28
N GLU A 149 7.88 -4.50 -8.51
CA GLU A 149 7.44 -5.64 -9.36
C GLU A 149 8.61 -6.42 -9.95
N GLU A 150 9.69 -5.73 -10.37
CA GLU A 150 10.85 -6.35 -11.02
C GLU A 150 11.92 -6.85 -10.02
N ALA A 151 11.76 -6.56 -8.73
CA ALA A 151 12.70 -7.01 -7.69
C ALA A 151 12.73 -8.55 -7.64
N LYS A 152 13.78 -9.13 -8.21
CA LYS A 152 14.03 -10.57 -8.12
C LYS A 152 14.20 -10.97 -6.66
N ILE A 153 13.42 -11.97 -6.23
CA ILE A 153 13.61 -12.58 -4.91
C ILE A 153 15.01 -13.20 -4.86
N PRO A 154 15.82 -12.90 -3.84
CA PRO A 154 17.10 -13.55 -3.66
C PRO A 154 16.90 -15.06 -3.59
N SER A 155 17.59 -15.82 -4.45
CA SER A 155 17.46 -17.29 -4.53
C SER A 155 17.84 -18.04 -3.25
N ARG A 156 18.42 -17.33 -2.27
CA ARG A 156 18.82 -17.85 -0.96
C ARG A 156 17.88 -17.45 0.20
N MET A 157 16.79 -16.73 -0.05
CA MET A 157 15.86 -16.37 1.03
C MET A 157 15.26 -17.63 1.66
N ARG A 158 15.53 -17.84 2.95
CA ARG A 158 14.84 -18.82 3.80
C ARG A 158 13.79 -18.05 4.60
N GLY A 159 12.59 -17.87 4.04
CA GLY A 159 11.58 -17.03 4.69
C GLY A 159 11.98 -15.55 4.74
N GLY A 160 11.10 -14.71 5.29
CA GLY A 160 11.40 -13.32 5.62
C GLY A 160 10.73 -12.26 4.75
N ILE A 161 10.95 -11.02 5.17
CA ILE A 161 10.34 -9.83 4.59
C ILE A 161 10.99 -9.51 3.23
N LEU A 162 10.14 -9.36 2.21
CA LEU A 162 10.57 -9.05 0.87
C LEU A 162 11.03 -7.59 0.76
N PRO A 163 12.05 -7.30 -0.07
CA PRO A 163 12.51 -5.92 -0.27
C PRO A 163 11.42 -4.95 -0.72
N CYS A 164 10.43 -5.41 -1.49
CA CYS A 164 9.30 -4.58 -1.91
C CYS A 164 8.44 -4.11 -0.72
N VAL A 165 8.29 -4.94 0.31
CA VAL A 165 7.56 -4.59 1.54
C VAL A 165 8.33 -3.53 2.33
N SER A 166 9.64 -3.71 2.54
CA SER A 166 10.46 -2.72 3.25
C SER A 166 10.47 -1.36 2.54
N ARG A 167 10.62 -1.35 1.21
CA ARG A 167 10.56 -0.11 0.42
C ARG A 167 9.21 0.59 0.51
N PHE A 168 8.12 -0.17 0.53
CA PHE A 168 6.79 0.39 0.73
C PHE A 168 6.65 1.04 2.10
N GLN A 169 7.14 0.37 3.15
CA GLN A 169 7.12 0.93 4.51
C GLN A 169 7.94 2.22 4.62
N GLU A 170 9.14 2.24 4.03
CA GLU A 170 9.98 3.43 3.97
C GLU A 170 9.27 4.59 3.26
N PHE A 171 8.69 4.34 2.08
CA PHE A 171 7.98 5.35 1.32
C PHE A 171 6.77 5.89 2.10
N VAL A 172 5.94 5.01 2.65
CA VAL A 172 4.75 5.41 3.42
C VAL A 172 5.16 6.21 4.65
N ALA A 173 6.16 5.74 5.43
CA ALA A 173 6.63 6.47 6.60
C ALA A 173 7.14 7.87 6.26
N PHE A 174 7.97 7.98 5.22
CA PHE A 174 8.54 9.25 4.76
C PHE A 174 7.46 10.19 4.19
N SER A 175 6.58 9.68 3.34
CA SER A 175 5.55 10.49 2.70
C SER A 175 4.51 11.02 3.69
N GLU A 176 4.14 10.24 4.70
CA GLU A 176 3.25 10.71 5.77
C GLU A 176 3.88 11.82 6.60
N GLU A 177 5.19 11.77 6.86
CA GLU A 177 5.92 12.83 7.56
C GLU A 177 5.95 14.12 6.73
N VAL A 178 6.18 14.02 5.42
CA VAL A 178 6.26 15.18 4.53
C VAL A 178 4.89 15.85 4.29
N PHE A 179 3.77 15.10 4.35
CA PHE A 179 2.44 15.58 3.98
C PHE A 179 1.49 15.84 5.17
N GLN A 180 1.98 15.90 6.43
CA GLN A 180 1.14 15.94 7.65
C GLN A 180 0.01 17.01 7.66
N ALA A 181 0.14 18.10 6.90
CA ALA A 181 -0.89 19.14 6.77
C ALA A 181 -1.05 19.69 5.33
N SER A 182 -0.58 18.97 4.32
CA SER A 182 -0.53 19.49 2.94
C SER A 182 -1.90 19.43 2.23
N PRO A 183 -2.28 20.47 1.46
CA PRO A 183 -3.48 20.46 0.62
C PRO A 183 -3.40 19.43 -0.52
N SER A 184 -2.20 18.96 -0.86
CA SER A 184 -1.95 17.95 -1.91
C SER A 184 -2.08 16.51 -1.43
N ARG A 185 -2.79 16.30 -0.31
CA ARG A 185 -3.05 14.97 0.27
C ARG A 185 -3.68 13.99 -0.72
N ARG A 186 -4.54 14.47 -1.62
CA ARG A 186 -5.21 13.61 -2.63
C ARG A 186 -4.22 12.92 -3.56
N GLU A 187 -3.15 13.60 -3.96
CA GLU A 187 -2.13 13.01 -4.84
C GLU A 187 -1.28 11.99 -4.08
N LEU A 188 -1.00 12.23 -2.80
CA LEU A 188 -0.36 11.24 -1.93
C LEU A 188 -1.23 9.99 -1.78
N ASP A 189 -2.51 10.13 -1.47
CA ASP A 189 -3.41 8.99 -1.25
C ASP A 189 -3.48 8.10 -2.51
N LYS A 190 -3.57 8.69 -3.71
CA LYS A 190 -3.50 7.96 -4.98
C LYS A 190 -2.18 7.21 -5.13
N ALA A 191 -1.05 7.85 -4.83
CA ALA A 191 0.26 7.24 -4.93
C ALA A 191 0.44 6.07 -3.95
N GLN A 192 0.01 6.23 -2.69
CA GLN A 192 0.06 5.19 -1.67
C GLN A 192 -0.78 3.98 -2.05
N LEU A 193 -2.01 4.19 -2.55
CA LEU A 193 -2.88 3.13 -3.06
C LEU A 193 -2.25 2.38 -4.24
N ARG A 194 -1.61 3.10 -5.16
CA ARG A 194 -0.92 2.53 -6.30
C ARG A 194 0.27 1.67 -5.87
N LEU A 195 1.11 2.19 -4.97
CA LEU A 195 2.24 1.43 -4.42
C LEU A 195 1.79 0.21 -3.63
N ALA A 196 0.76 0.34 -2.78
CA ALA A 196 0.20 -0.80 -2.07
C ALA A 196 -0.28 -1.88 -3.05
N SER A 197 -0.94 -1.50 -4.14
CA SER A 197 -1.39 -2.45 -5.17
C SER A 197 -0.21 -3.16 -5.86
N SER A 198 0.86 -2.42 -6.16
CA SER A 198 2.09 -2.96 -6.76
C SER A 198 2.79 -3.95 -5.82
N VAL A 199 2.90 -3.64 -4.53
CA VAL A 199 3.48 -4.56 -3.52
C VAL A 199 2.65 -5.84 -3.40
N PHE A 200 1.32 -5.73 -3.38
CA PHE A 200 0.45 -6.91 -3.31
C PHE A 200 0.60 -7.78 -4.56
N SER A 201 0.66 -7.17 -5.75
CA SER A 201 0.93 -7.88 -7.00
C SER A 201 2.28 -8.61 -6.95
N SER A 202 3.33 -7.93 -6.48
CA SER A 202 4.68 -8.48 -6.30
C SER A 202 4.67 -9.70 -5.36
N ILE A 203 4.01 -9.61 -4.19
CA ILE A 203 3.86 -10.75 -3.28
C ILE A 203 3.10 -11.89 -3.97
N ASN A 204 1.96 -11.62 -4.60
CA ASN A 204 1.14 -12.66 -5.23
C ASN A 204 1.84 -13.38 -6.38
N SER A 205 2.78 -12.72 -7.07
CA SER A 205 3.58 -13.34 -8.12
C SER A 205 4.44 -14.50 -7.62
N LEU A 206 4.68 -14.62 -6.30
CA LEU A 206 5.39 -15.77 -5.72
C LEU A 206 4.66 -17.10 -5.93
N SER A 207 3.32 -17.09 -6.11
CA SER A 207 2.53 -18.32 -6.30
C SER A 207 2.90 -19.05 -7.59
N SER A 208 3.36 -18.32 -8.60
CA SER A 208 3.82 -18.87 -9.87
C SER A 208 5.34 -19.06 -9.93
N ALA A 209 6.07 -18.61 -8.91
CA ALA A 209 7.52 -18.77 -8.84
C ALA A 209 7.86 -20.18 -8.32
N ASN A 210 8.61 -20.95 -9.10
CA ASN A 210 9.14 -22.27 -8.71
C ASN A 210 10.26 -22.13 -7.67
N LEU A 211 9.92 -21.64 -6.48
CA LEU A 211 10.85 -21.44 -5.37
C LEU A 211 11.00 -22.74 -4.57
N LYS A 212 12.22 -22.99 -4.06
CA LYS A 212 12.48 -24.08 -3.10
C LYS A 212 12.04 -23.76 -1.67
N VAL A 213 11.20 -22.74 -1.49
CA VAL A 213 10.78 -22.18 -0.21
C VAL A 213 9.28 -22.42 -0.05
N ASN A 214 8.78 -22.49 1.19
CA ASN A 214 7.35 -22.57 1.43
C ASN A 214 6.68 -21.22 1.09
N THR A 215 6.12 -21.11 -0.11
CA THR A 215 5.53 -19.87 -0.62
C THR A 215 4.39 -19.36 0.26
N ASP A 216 3.53 -20.23 0.76
CA ASP A 216 2.41 -19.83 1.63
C ASP A 216 2.92 -19.17 2.92
N MET A 217 3.99 -19.68 3.54
CA MET A 217 4.58 -19.03 4.73
C MET A 217 5.21 -17.67 4.42
N VAL A 218 5.93 -17.55 3.29
CA VAL A 218 6.53 -16.27 2.88
C VAL A 218 5.43 -15.24 2.63
N MET A 219 4.37 -15.61 1.91
CA MET A 219 3.23 -14.73 1.66
C MET A 219 2.53 -14.33 2.96
N MET A 220 2.25 -15.31 3.83
CA MET A 220 1.61 -15.07 5.13
C MET A 220 2.38 -14.05 5.97
N GLU A 221 3.71 -14.22 6.07
CA GLU A 221 4.59 -13.35 6.85
C GLU A 221 4.66 -11.93 6.27
N ASN A 222 4.76 -11.81 4.94
CA ASN A 222 4.80 -10.50 4.28
C ASN A 222 3.47 -9.75 4.37
N PHE A 223 2.33 -10.44 4.22
CA PHE A 223 1.02 -9.81 4.44
C PHE A 223 0.78 -9.45 5.90
N HIS A 224 1.24 -10.28 6.85
CA HIS A 224 1.21 -9.95 8.27
C HIS A 224 2.00 -8.66 8.55
N ARG A 225 3.23 -8.58 8.04
CA ARG A 225 4.10 -7.40 8.18
C ARG A 225 3.44 -6.13 7.65
N ILE A 226 2.80 -6.19 6.48
CA ILE A 226 2.06 -5.06 5.91
C ILE A 226 0.90 -4.67 6.83
N HIS A 227 0.09 -5.64 7.27
CA HIS A 227 -1.03 -5.38 8.17
C HIS A 227 -0.58 -4.70 9.47
N SER A 228 0.44 -5.22 10.13
CA SER A 228 0.99 -4.66 11.38
C SER A 228 1.50 -3.24 11.19
N PHE A 229 2.20 -2.97 10.08
CA PHE A 229 2.65 -1.62 9.74
C PHE A 229 1.50 -0.65 9.50
N LEU A 230 0.48 -1.05 8.73
CA LEU A 230 -0.68 -0.19 8.45
C LEU A 230 -1.53 0.07 9.69
N CYS A 231 -1.64 -0.90 10.61
CA CYS A 231 -2.25 -0.70 11.93
C CYS A 231 -1.51 0.38 12.73
N GLN A 232 -0.17 0.35 12.71
CA GLN A 232 0.66 1.33 13.42
C GLN A 232 0.55 2.74 12.82
N LYS A 233 0.51 2.86 11.49
CA LYS A 233 0.47 4.16 10.80
C LYS A 233 -0.92 4.79 10.75
N ASN A 234 -1.99 3.99 10.78
CA ASN A 234 -3.38 4.43 10.78
C ASN A 234 -3.72 5.43 9.64
N ILE A 235 -3.49 5.01 8.40
CA ILE A 235 -3.66 5.85 7.21
C ILE A 235 -5.03 5.58 6.57
N PRO A 236 -5.95 6.56 6.52
CA PRO A 236 -7.34 6.34 6.09
C PRO A 236 -7.49 5.75 4.68
N CYS A 237 -6.73 6.24 3.70
CA CYS A 237 -6.83 5.75 2.32
C CYS A 237 -6.38 4.29 2.17
N LEU A 238 -5.59 3.76 3.11
CA LEU A 238 -5.06 2.40 3.09
C LEU A 238 -5.88 1.41 3.92
N GLU A 239 -7.00 1.80 4.52
CA GLU A 239 -7.83 0.93 5.36
C GLU A 239 -8.33 -0.33 4.62
N ASN A 240 -8.70 -0.20 3.35
CA ASN A 240 -9.08 -1.34 2.52
C ASN A 240 -7.90 -2.30 2.31
N LYS A 241 -6.70 -1.77 2.08
CA LYS A 241 -5.47 -2.56 1.92
C LYS A 241 -5.05 -3.21 3.22
N LYS A 242 -5.26 -2.56 4.37
CA LYS A 242 -5.05 -3.14 5.70
C LYS A 242 -5.94 -4.37 5.91
N ARG A 243 -7.24 -4.26 5.60
CA ARG A 243 -8.18 -5.39 5.67
C ARG A 243 -7.80 -6.51 4.71
N GLU A 244 -7.42 -6.17 3.48
CA GLU A 244 -6.95 -7.14 2.48
C GLU A 244 -5.69 -7.88 2.94
N ALA A 245 -4.71 -7.17 3.52
CA ALA A 245 -3.49 -7.77 4.07
C ALA A 245 -3.80 -8.78 5.19
N LYS A 246 -4.69 -8.41 6.12
CA LYS A 246 -5.14 -9.32 7.19
C LYS A 246 -5.76 -10.58 6.60
N GLN A 247 -6.67 -10.41 5.64
CA GLN A 247 -7.38 -11.51 5.01
C GLN A 247 -6.42 -12.47 4.31
N ARG A 248 -5.53 -11.96 3.46
CA ARG A 248 -4.55 -12.79 2.74
C ARG A 248 -3.56 -13.48 3.67
N SER A 249 -3.13 -12.81 4.74
CA SER A 249 -2.27 -13.42 5.76
C SER A 249 -2.96 -14.63 6.40
N SER A 250 -4.23 -14.49 6.79
CA SER A 250 -5.04 -15.60 7.32
C SER A 250 -5.24 -16.72 6.30
N GLU A 251 -5.57 -16.41 5.04
CA GLU A 251 -5.79 -17.40 3.97
C GLU A 251 -4.53 -18.24 3.70
N HIS A 252 -3.37 -17.60 3.61
CA HIS A 252 -2.11 -18.33 3.40
C HIS A 252 -1.69 -19.12 4.64
N MET A 253 -1.98 -18.63 5.85
CA MET A 253 -1.78 -19.40 7.08
C MET A 253 -2.66 -20.65 7.09
N GLU A 254 -3.95 -20.51 6.80
CA GLU A 254 -4.90 -21.63 6.73
C GLU A 254 -4.50 -22.63 5.65
N LYS A 255 -4.10 -22.16 4.47
CA LYS A 255 -3.62 -23.01 3.38
C LYS A 255 -2.35 -23.77 3.75
N TYR A 256 -1.40 -23.12 4.43
CA TYR A 256 -0.20 -23.77 4.94
C TYR A 256 -0.56 -24.84 5.98
N VAL A 257 -1.38 -24.49 6.98
CA VAL A 257 -1.83 -25.38 8.05
C VAL A 257 -2.54 -26.60 7.46
N THR A 258 -3.55 -26.42 6.63
CA THR A 258 -4.31 -27.52 6.01
C THR A 258 -3.44 -28.45 5.14
N THR A 259 -2.47 -27.89 4.41
CA THR A 259 -1.56 -28.68 3.54
C THR A 259 -0.57 -29.51 4.35
N HIS A 260 0.04 -28.93 5.40
CA HIS A 260 1.10 -29.59 6.15
C HIS A 260 0.61 -30.41 7.35
N LEU A 261 -0.53 -30.06 7.91
CA LEU A 261 -1.12 -30.78 9.04
C LEU A 261 -1.68 -32.16 8.63
N GLY A 262 -1.95 -32.37 7.34
CA GLY A 262 -2.27 -33.69 6.82
C GLY A 262 -1.08 -34.66 6.79
N GLN A 263 0.16 -34.21 7.00
CA GLN A 263 1.35 -35.08 6.90
C GLN A 263 1.55 -35.99 8.13
N PRO A 264 1.42 -35.53 9.39
CA PRO A 264 1.55 -36.38 10.57
C PRO A 264 0.59 -37.58 10.62
N LEU A 265 -0.62 -37.44 10.06
CA LEU A 265 -1.67 -38.47 10.07
C LEU A 265 -2.12 -38.87 8.65
N GLU A 266 -1.23 -38.78 7.66
CA GLU A 266 -1.59 -38.84 6.23
C GLU A 266 -2.47 -40.02 5.81
N LYS A 267 -2.09 -41.25 6.19
CA LYS A 267 -2.87 -42.46 5.86
C LYS A 267 -4.21 -42.52 6.60
N LEU A 268 -4.28 -41.98 7.82
CA LEU A 268 -5.52 -41.91 8.60
C LEU A 268 -6.47 -40.91 7.97
N ARG A 269 -5.96 -39.72 7.61
CA ARG A 269 -6.68 -38.71 6.84
C ARG A 269 -7.21 -39.28 5.52
N HIS A 270 -6.36 -39.96 4.74
CA HIS A 270 -6.77 -40.54 3.46
C HIS A 270 -7.87 -41.60 3.61
N PHE A 271 -7.80 -42.43 4.67
CA PHE A 271 -8.84 -43.39 4.98
C PHE A 271 -10.20 -42.70 5.24
N PHE A 272 -10.22 -41.67 6.09
CA PHE A 272 -11.46 -40.96 6.43
C PHE A 272 -11.97 -40.04 5.32
N GLU A 273 -11.11 -39.48 4.46
CA GLU A 273 -11.54 -38.82 3.23
C GLU A 273 -12.28 -39.80 2.30
N GLY A 274 -11.80 -41.04 2.19
CA GLY A 274 -12.50 -42.09 1.47
C GLY A 274 -13.87 -42.44 2.08
N VAL A 275 -13.94 -42.56 3.41
CA VAL A 275 -15.22 -42.75 4.12
C VAL A 275 -16.20 -41.61 3.82
N LYS A 276 -15.75 -40.35 3.94
CA LYS A 276 -16.57 -39.16 3.63
C LYS A 276 -17.06 -39.16 2.19
N ALA A 277 -16.21 -39.54 1.23
CA ALA A 277 -16.60 -39.62 -0.17
C ALA A 277 -17.71 -40.66 -0.40
N HIS A 278 -17.65 -41.81 0.28
CA HIS A 278 -18.71 -42.82 0.21
C HIS A 278 -20.02 -42.38 0.86
N LEU A 279 -19.94 -41.72 2.02
CA LEU A 279 -21.12 -41.11 2.65
C LEU A 279 -21.77 -40.08 1.72
N ALA A 280 -20.97 -39.24 1.05
CA ALA A 280 -21.45 -38.26 0.08
C ALA A 280 -22.09 -38.91 -1.18
N GLN A 281 -21.69 -40.14 -1.52
CA GLN A 281 -22.32 -40.95 -2.59
C GLN A 281 -23.63 -41.63 -2.14
N GLY A 282 -24.06 -41.42 -0.89
CA GLY A 282 -25.33 -41.95 -0.36
C GLY A 282 -25.20 -43.32 0.33
N VAL A 283 -23.98 -43.80 0.59
CA VAL A 283 -23.77 -44.98 1.43
C VAL A 283 -24.20 -44.65 2.85
N LYS A 284 -25.02 -45.51 3.46
CA LYS A 284 -25.46 -45.30 4.85
C LYS A 284 -24.31 -45.51 5.82
N GLU A 285 -24.36 -44.82 6.96
CA GLU A 285 -23.31 -44.88 7.98
C GLU A 285 -23.05 -46.31 8.47
N GLU A 286 -24.11 -47.13 8.61
CA GLU A 286 -23.96 -48.53 9.05
C GLU A 286 -23.32 -49.42 7.98
N GLU A 287 -23.46 -49.04 6.71
CA GLU A 287 -23.01 -49.81 5.56
C GLU A 287 -21.50 -49.64 5.27
N VAL A 288 -20.92 -48.51 5.71
CA VAL A 288 -19.49 -48.20 5.52
C VAL A 288 -18.61 -49.33 6.03
N SER A 289 -18.94 -49.88 7.20
CA SER A 289 -18.11 -50.91 7.85
C SER A 289 -18.05 -52.24 7.11
N PHE A 290 -18.98 -52.48 6.16
CA PHE A 290 -19.00 -53.66 5.29
C PHE A 290 -18.24 -53.46 3.98
N GLN A 291 -17.86 -52.23 3.63
CA GLN A 291 -17.03 -51.99 2.45
C GLN A 291 -15.60 -52.47 2.70
N LEU A 292 -15.07 -53.32 1.81
CA LEU A 292 -13.78 -53.98 2.00
C LEU A 292 -12.64 -52.97 2.28
N ALA A 293 -12.61 -51.87 1.54
CA ALA A 293 -11.60 -50.81 1.66
C ALA A 293 -11.72 -49.98 2.95
N TYR A 294 -12.90 -49.95 3.56
CA TYR A 294 -13.21 -49.16 4.77
C TYR A 294 -13.71 -50.03 5.92
N SER A 295 -13.35 -51.31 5.92
CA SER A 295 -13.82 -52.26 6.92
C SER A 295 -13.26 -51.97 8.31
N LYS A 296 -13.91 -52.51 9.35
CA LYS A 296 -13.42 -52.45 10.75
C LYS A 296 -11.96 -52.93 10.87
N GLN A 297 -11.61 -53.98 10.12
CA GLN A 297 -10.25 -54.52 10.13
C GLN A 297 -9.26 -53.54 9.52
N GLU A 298 -9.63 -52.87 8.42
CA GLU A 298 -8.76 -51.93 7.75
C GLU A 298 -8.56 -50.66 8.57
N LEU A 299 -9.62 -50.14 9.19
CA LEU A 299 -9.52 -49.02 10.15
C LEU A 299 -8.53 -49.34 11.28
N ARG A 300 -8.62 -50.52 11.92
CA ARG A 300 -7.66 -50.94 12.97
C ARG A 300 -6.21 -50.99 12.45
N LYS A 301 -6.00 -51.46 11.22
CA LYS A 301 -4.65 -51.48 10.60
C LYS A 301 -4.11 -50.08 10.35
N VAL A 302 -4.96 -49.12 9.97
CA VAL A 302 -4.55 -47.73 9.75
C VAL A 302 -4.23 -47.04 11.08
N ILE A 303 -5.07 -47.19 12.10
CA ILE A 303 -4.85 -46.62 13.45
C ILE A 303 -3.53 -47.11 14.05
N LYS A 304 -3.23 -48.41 13.95
CA LYS A 304 -2.00 -49.01 14.49
C LYS A 304 -0.69 -48.41 13.93
N LYS A 305 -0.75 -47.66 12.82
CA LYS A 305 0.40 -46.94 12.26
C LYS A 305 0.70 -45.63 12.97
N TYR A 306 -0.19 -45.16 13.85
CA TYR A 306 -0.11 -43.87 14.53
C TYR A 306 -0.23 -44.01 16.05
N PRO A 307 0.66 -44.78 16.71
CA PRO A 307 0.71 -44.78 18.17
C PRO A 307 1.10 -43.38 18.66
N GLY A 308 0.63 -42.99 19.86
CA GLY A 308 0.83 -41.63 20.39
C GLY A 308 2.29 -41.12 20.36
N LYS A 309 3.27 -42.02 20.57
CA LYS A 309 4.70 -41.68 20.49
C LYS A 309 5.14 -41.24 19.08
N GLU A 310 4.62 -41.87 18.03
CA GLU A 310 4.94 -41.51 16.64
C GLU A 310 4.23 -40.21 16.24
N VAL A 311 3.00 -40.01 16.72
CA VAL A 311 2.28 -38.74 16.54
C VAL A 311 3.05 -37.59 17.19
N LYS A 312 3.52 -37.75 18.43
CA LYS A 312 4.35 -36.75 19.11
C LYS A 312 5.63 -36.44 18.33
N ARG A 313 6.36 -37.45 17.85
CA ARG A 313 7.58 -37.27 17.03
C ARG A 313 7.31 -36.53 15.71
N ALA A 314 6.17 -36.82 15.07
CA ALA A 314 5.76 -36.12 13.86
C ALA A 314 5.46 -34.64 14.15
N LEU A 315 4.78 -34.33 15.25
CA LEU A 315 4.52 -32.97 15.71
C LEU A 315 5.82 -32.20 16.04
N GLU A 316 6.79 -32.83 16.74
CA GLU A 316 8.11 -32.25 17.01
C GLU A 316 8.86 -31.90 15.70
N THR A 317 8.77 -32.76 14.70
CA THR A 317 9.39 -32.54 13.39
C THR A 317 8.71 -31.41 12.64
N LEU A 318 7.38 -31.34 12.69
CA LEU A 318 6.59 -30.27 12.11
C LEU A 318 6.94 -28.92 12.75
N TYR A 319 7.01 -28.84 14.09
CA TYR A 319 7.42 -27.64 14.82
C TYR A 319 8.79 -27.12 14.36
N ARG A 320 9.80 -28.01 14.28
CA ARG A 320 11.14 -27.66 13.78
C ARG A 320 11.13 -27.20 12.32
N THR A 321 10.20 -27.71 11.51
CA THR A 321 10.06 -27.32 10.11
C THR A 321 9.46 -25.93 9.99
N ILE A 322 8.38 -25.65 10.74
CA ILE A 322 7.75 -24.31 10.82
C ILE A 322 8.79 -23.28 11.28
N HIS A 323 9.53 -23.58 12.35
CA HIS A 323 10.58 -22.71 12.88
C HIS A 323 11.67 -22.37 11.83
N LYS A 324 11.99 -23.30 10.91
CA LYS A 324 12.99 -23.05 9.84
C LYS A 324 12.45 -22.22 8.69
N CYS A 325 11.13 -22.13 8.54
CA CYS A 325 10.48 -21.42 7.44
C CYS A 325 10.11 -19.98 7.79
N LEU A 326 9.88 -19.67 9.07
CA LEU A 326 9.61 -18.32 9.55
C LEU A 326 10.89 -17.52 9.75
N SER A 327 10.79 -16.20 9.58
CA SER A 327 11.84 -15.30 10.05
C SER A 327 11.69 -15.03 11.55
N PRO A 328 12.79 -14.69 12.24
CA PRO A 328 12.75 -14.32 13.66
C PRO A 328 12.15 -12.93 13.91
N GLU A 329 11.96 -12.10 12.88
CA GLU A 329 11.60 -10.67 13.03
C GLU A 329 10.17 -10.47 13.58
N GLU A 330 9.22 -11.30 13.16
CA GLU A 330 7.80 -11.11 13.47
C GLU A 330 7.28 -11.99 14.62
N ASN A 331 8.11 -12.87 15.19
CA ASN A 331 7.73 -13.81 16.26
C ASN A 331 6.42 -14.59 15.97
N LEU A 332 6.21 -15.00 14.71
CA LEU A 332 4.96 -15.66 14.27
C LEU A 332 4.86 -17.13 14.65
N LEU A 333 5.93 -17.74 15.16
CA LEU A 333 5.97 -19.16 15.48
C LEU A 333 4.85 -19.59 16.45
N PRO A 334 4.59 -18.90 17.58
CA PRO A 334 3.52 -19.27 18.49
C PRO A 334 2.14 -19.17 17.82
N VAL A 335 1.93 -18.16 16.97
CA VAL A 335 0.65 -17.94 16.27
C VAL A 335 0.38 -19.07 15.28
N VAL A 336 1.37 -19.41 14.45
CA VAL A 336 1.26 -20.50 13.48
C VAL A 336 1.12 -21.84 14.19
N TRP A 337 1.84 -22.04 15.30
CA TRP A 337 1.77 -23.28 16.08
C TRP A 337 0.40 -23.45 16.75
N GLN A 338 -0.18 -22.38 17.28
CA GLN A 338 -1.54 -22.40 17.81
C GLN A 338 -2.58 -22.71 16.72
N ALA A 339 -2.42 -22.14 15.52
CA ALA A 339 -3.29 -22.47 14.38
C ALA A 339 -3.16 -23.94 13.98
N MET A 340 -1.94 -24.50 14.01
CA MET A 340 -1.70 -25.93 13.81
C MET A 340 -2.39 -26.79 14.88
N GLU A 341 -2.26 -26.41 16.15
CA GLU A 341 -2.94 -27.11 17.26
C GLU A 341 -4.45 -27.16 17.06
N GLN A 342 -5.07 -26.02 16.75
CA GLN A 342 -6.52 -25.95 16.54
C GLN A 342 -6.99 -26.81 15.37
N GLU A 343 -6.28 -26.79 14.24
CA GLU A 343 -6.63 -27.62 13.10
C GLU A 343 -6.42 -29.12 13.40
N PHE A 344 -5.39 -29.48 14.19
CA PHE A 344 -5.18 -30.88 14.59
C PHE A 344 -6.32 -31.37 15.49
N ILE A 345 -6.71 -30.55 16.46
CA ILE A 345 -7.86 -30.83 17.33
C ILE A 345 -9.12 -31.00 16.51
N ARG A 346 -9.34 -30.15 15.49
CA ARG A 346 -10.49 -30.24 14.59
C ARG A 346 -10.49 -31.58 13.84
N GLN A 347 -9.36 -31.97 13.24
CA GLN A 347 -9.24 -33.24 12.52
C GLN A 347 -9.41 -34.45 13.43
N TYR A 348 -8.84 -34.42 14.63
CA TYR A 348 -9.03 -35.48 15.62
C TYR A 348 -10.51 -35.68 15.97
N ARG A 349 -11.23 -34.58 16.25
CA ARG A 349 -12.67 -34.63 16.55
C ARG A 349 -13.48 -35.17 15.38
N GLU A 350 -13.12 -34.81 14.15
CA GLU A 350 -13.75 -35.34 12.93
C GLU A 350 -13.53 -36.85 12.78
N PHE A 351 -12.34 -37.36 13.09
CA PHE A 351 -12.07 -38.80 13.08
C PHE A 351 -12.85 -39.54 14.15
N GLU A 352 -12.88 -39.04 15.40
CA GLU A 352 -13.66 -39.65 16.48
C GLU A 352 -15.16 -39.67 16.15
N ASP A 353 -15.70 -38.60 15.58
CA ASP A 353 -17.10 -38.54 15.13
C ASP A 353 -17.39 -39.59 14.03
N LEU A 354 -16.53 -39.71 13.02
CA LEU A 354 -16.67 -40.72 11.97
C LEU A 354 -16.54 -42.15 12.50
N ILE A 355 -15.66 -42.39 13.48
CA ILE A 355 -15.55 -43.68 14.18
C ILE A 355 -16.86 -44.00 14.91
N GLN A 356 -17.40 -43.02 15.64
CA GLN A 356 -18.62 -43.19 16.41
C GLN A 356 -19.83 -43.48 15.50
N ARG A 357 -19.96 -42.78 14.38
CA ARG A 357 -21.08 -42.93 13.44
C ARG A 357 -20.97 -44.19 12.58
N CYS A 358 -19.83 -44.42 11.93
CA CYS A 358 -19.69 -45.48 10.93
C CYS A 358 -19.22 -46.83 11.50
N TYR A 359 -18.69 -46.85 12.73
CA TYR A 359 -18.10 -48.04 13.35
C TYR A 359 -18.61 -48.31 14.77
N ALA A 360 -19.84 -47.86 15.06
CA ALA A 360 -20.51 -48.07 16.34
C ALA A 360 -20.46 -49.54 16.82
N GLY A 361 -20.24 -49.74 18.12
CA GLY A 361 -20.17 -51.07 18.75
C GLY A 361 -18.92 -51.88 18.41
N ALA A 362 -17.99 -51.36 17.59
CA ALA A 362 -16.76 -52.07 17.26
C ALA A 362 -15.66 -51.97 18.34
N GLY A 363 -15.78 -51.04 19.31
CA GLY A 363 -14.71 -50.78 20.28
C GLY A 363 -13.41 -50.39 19.58
N ILE A 364 -13.50 -49.53 18.57
CA ILE A 364 -12.36 -48.92 17.89
C ILE A 364 -12.23 -47.51 18.43
N ALA A 365 -11.03 -47.13 18.83
CA ALA A 365 -10.67 -45.77 19.24
C ALA A 365 -9.24 -45.50 18.76
N LEU A 366 -8.85 -44.22 18.70
CA LEU A 366 -7.47 -43.86 18.45
C LEU A 366 -6.58 -44.23 19.66
N ASP A 367 -5.29 -44.51 19.39
CA ASP A 367 -4.30 -44.92 20.41
C ASP A 367 -3.92 -43.80 21.40
N PHE A 368 -4.50 -42.61 21.26
CA PHE A 368 -4.24 -41.44 22.09
C PHE A 368 -5.53 -40.64 22.29
N THR A 369 -5.61 -39.97 23.44
CA THR A 369 -6.76 -39.15 23.83
C THR A 369 -6.56 -37.67 23.47
N MET A 370 -7.62 -36.88 23.60
CA MET A 370 -7.52 -35.42 23.52
C MET A 370 -6.56 -34.84 24.57
N GLU A 371 -6.52 -35.40 25.78
CA GLU A 371 -5.61 -34.94 26.83
C GLU A 371 -4.15 -35.21 26.47
N ASP A 372 -3.87 -36.40 25.92
CA ASP A 372 -2.54 -36.73 25.40
C ASP A 372 -2.12 -35.77 24.29
N LEU A 373 -3.05 -35.45 23.37
CA LEU A 373 -2.80 -34.50 22.29
C LEU A 373 -2.38 -33.13 22.81
N LEU A 374 -3.17 -32.56 23.72
CA LEU A 374 -2.88 -31.26 24.34
C LEU A 374 -1.53 -31.30 25.09
N SER A 375 -1.25 -32.40 25.78
CA SER A 375 0.04 -32.63 26.43
C SER A 375 1.20 -32.63 25.43
N TYR A 376 1.02 -33.24 24.25
CA TYR A 376 2.05 -33.22 23.20
C TYR A 376 2.37 -31.80 22.74
N PHE A 377 1.35 -31.02 22.36
CA PHE A 377 1.54 -29.63 21.91
C PHE A 377 2.21 -28.75 22.96
N ASN A 378 1.79 -28.86 24.23
CA ASN A 378 2.40 -28.15 25.35
C ASN A 378 3.86 -28.56 25.59
N SER A 379 4.17 -29.86 25.50
CA SER A 379 5.54 -30.34 25.72
C SER A 379 6.52 -29.93 24.63
N ILE A 380 6.03 -29.58 23.43
CA ILE A 380 6.86 -29.15 22.30
C ILE A 380 7.21 -27.66 22.41
N THR A 381 6.34 -26.85 23.01
CA THR A 381 6.54 -25.39 23.16
C THR A 381 7.35 -25.02 24.39
N MET A 382 7.31 -25.84 25.44
CA MET A 382 8.10 -25.61 26.65
C MET A 382 9.58 -25.93 26.39
N PRO A 383 10.52 -25.02 26.68
CA PRO A 383 11.94 -25.34 26.61
C PRO A 383 12.25 -26.41 27.66
N ASN A 384 12.90 -27.50 27.22
CA ASN A 384 13.50 -28.49 28.13
C ASN A 384 14.59 -27.85 28.99
#